data_AF-A0A662VMX5-F1
#
_entry.id   AF-A0A662VMX5-F1
#
_cell.length_a   1.000
_cell.length_b   1.000
_cell.length_c   1.000
_cell.angle_alpha   90.00
_cell.angle_beta   90.00
_cell.angle_gamma   90.00
#
_symmetry.space_group_name_H-M   'P 1'
#
loop_
_entity.id
_entity.type
_entity.pdbx_description
1 polymer ?
#
loop_
_entity_poly.entity_id
_entity_poly.type
_entity_poly.pdbx_seq_one_letter_code
_entity_poly.pdbx_strand_id
1 'polypeptide(L)' 'MVGIQTKWNKIQISATIYPEHAQLIEEILKKRYSKPIAHNSISEVIRRAIEHYADFLGVKLTAKN' A
#
# COMPACT_ATOMS: atom_id res chain seq x y z
N MET A 1 12.19 10.30 8.22
CA MET A 1 11.85 10.17 6.79
C MET A 1 11.46 8.71 6.56
N VAL A 2 10.28 8.43 5.99
CA VAL A 2 9.69 7.06 5.94
C VAL A 2 10.20 6.23 4.74
N GLY A 3 11.12 6.78 3.94
CA GLY A 3 11.68 6.12 2.77
C GLY A 3 12.72 6.98 2.06
N ILE A 4 13.14 6.54 0.89
CA ILE A 4 14.17 7.19 0.07
C ILE A 4 13.50 7.79 -1.18
N GLN A 5 13.81 9.04 -1.50
CA GLN A 5 13.33 9.65 -2.74
C GLN A 5 14.04 9.03 -3.94
N THR A 6 13.24 8.56 -4.88
CA THR A 6 13.71 7.96 -6.13
C THR A 6 13.84 9.02 -7.22
N LYS A 7 14.55 8.69 -8.30
CA LYS A 7 14.71 9.53 -9.50
C LYS A 7 13.39 9.89 -10.19
N TRP A 8 12.30 9.18 -9.87
CA TRP A 8 10.96 9.37 -10.45
C TRP A 8 10.04 10.24 -9.58
N ASN A 9 10.60 11.02 -8.65
CA ASN A 9 9.84 11.81 -7.67
C ASN A 9 8.84 10.97 -6.84
N LYS A 10 9.18 9.71 -6.60
CA LYS A 10 8.41 8.79 -5.73
C LYS A 10 9.24 8.45 -4.50
N ILE A 11 8.58 8.18 -3.37
CA ILE A 11 9.24 7.66 -2.17
C ILE A 11 9.19 6.13 -2.22
N GLN A 12 10.37 5.48 -2.19
CA GLN A 12 10.48 4.05 -2.01
C GLN A 12 10.56 3.73 -0.51
N ILE A 13 9.71 2.82 -0.05
CA ILE A 13 9.65 2.35 1.33
C ILE A 13 10.16 0.90 1.35
N SER A 14 10.97 0.56 2.35
CA SER A 14 11.34 -0.82 2.65
C SER A 14 10.80 -1.17 4.03
N ALA A 15 10.06 -2.27 4.13
CA ALA A 15 9.43 -2.72 5.36
C ALA A 15 9.52 -4.24 5.48
N THR A 16 9.77 -4.72 6.69
CA THR A 16 9.70 -6.14 7.03
C THR A 16 8.30 -6.44 7.53
N ILE A 17 7.65 -7.46 6.98
CA ILE A 17 6.33 -7.94 7.37
C ILE A 17 6.40 -9.40 7.76
N TYR A 18 5.41 -9.88 8.52
CA TYR A 18 5.32 -11.31 8.82
C TYR A 18 4.97 -12.13 7.56
N PRO A 19 5.37 -13.41 7.48
CA PRO A 19 5.12 -14.27 6.32
C PRO A 19 3.65 -14.38 5.92
N GLU A 20 2.74 -14.45 6.88
CA GLU A 20 1.29 -14.54 6.63
C GLU A 20 0.75 -13.29 5.90
N HIS A 21 1.34 -12.11 6.14
CA HIS A 21 0.95 -10.89 5.44
C HIS A 21 1.44 -10.90 3.99
N ALA A 22 2.61 -11.49 3.73
CA ALA A 22 3.10 -11.67 2.37
C ALA A 22 2.19 -12.63 1.57
N GLN A 23 1.72 -13.71 2.19
CA GLN A 23 0.77 -14.65 1.59
C GLN A 23 -0.57 -13.96 1.26
N LEU A 24 -1.09 -13.11 2.15
CA LEU A 24 -2.30 -12.34 1.88
C LEU A 24 -2.14 -11.43 0.65
N ILE A 25 -1.00 -10.73 0.53
CA ILE A 25 -0.71 -9.90 -0.65
C ILE A 25 -0.68 -10.76 -1.92
N GLU A 26 -0.11 -11.95 -1.86
CA GLU A 26 -0.04 -12.87 -2.99
C GLU A 26 -1.43 -13.34 -3.45
N GLU A 27 -2.31 -13.72 -2.51
CA GLU A 27 -3.69 -14.13 -2.84
C GLU A 27 -4.50 -12.97 -3.44
N ILE A 28 -4.23 -11.73 -3.01
CA ILE A 28 -4.79 -10.52 -3.63
C ILE A 28 -4.29 -10.36 -5.07
N LEU A 29 -3.00 -10.56 -5.35
CA LEU A 29 -2.51 -10.45 -6.73
C LEU A 29 -3.04 -11.56 -7.64
N LYS A 30 -3.27 -12.75 -7.08
CA LYS A 30 -3.92 -13.88 -7.76
C LYS A 30 -5.43 -13.70 -7.95
N LYS A 31 -6.00 -12.57 -7.52
CA LYS A 31 -7.44 -12.25 -7.59
C LYS A 31 -8.32 -13.28 -6.87
N ARG A 32 -7.81 -13.92 -5.81
CA ARG A 32 -8.54 -14.94 -5.05
C ARG A 32 -9.40 -14.31 -3.96
N TYR A 33 -10.35 -13.48 -4.37
CA TYR A 33 -11.34 -12.84 -3.50
C TYR A 33 -12.63 -12.53 -4.28
N SER A 34 -13.72 -12.30 -3.54
CA SER A 34 -15.07 -12.18 -4.12
C SER A 34 -15.40 -10.81 -4.74
N LYS A 35 -14.60 -9.77 -4.48
CA LYS A 35 -14.86 -8.40 -4.96
C LYS A 35 -14.32 -8.15 -6.38
N PRO A 36 -14.98 -7.36 -7.23
CA PRO A 36 -14.58 -7.11 -8.62
C PRO A 36 -13.51 -6.00 -8.74
N ILE A 37 -12.51 -5.98 -7.86
CA ILE A 37 -11.43 -4.99 -7.90
C ILE A 37 -10.17 -5.72 -8.32
N ALA A 38 -9.55 -5.40 -9.46
CA ALA A 38 -8.24 -5.96 -9.79
C ALA A 38 -7.13 -5.08 -9.22
N HIS A 39 -6.16 -5.68 -8.54
CA HIS A 39 -4.91 -5.01 -8.17
C HIS A 39 -3.82 -5.44 -9.16
N ASN A 40 -3.09 -4.48 -9.71
CA ASN A 40 -2.09 -4.76 -10.75
C ASN A 40 -0.66 -4.91 -10.19
N SER A 41 -0.43 -4.51 -8.93
CA SER A 41 0.90 -4.57 -8.32
C SER A 41 0.83 -4.56 -6.78
N ILE A 42 1.89 -5.06 -6.14
CA ILE A 42 2.10 -4.97 -4.68
C ILE A 42 1.98 -3.51 -4.21
N SER A 43 2.58 -2.58 -4.94
CA SER A 43 2.55 -1.15 -4.62
C SER A 43 1.12 -0.60 -4.58
N GLU A 44 0.22 -1.08 -5.43
CA GLU A 44 -1.19 -0.67 -5.40
C GLU A 44 -1.92 -1.22 -4.18
N VAL A 45 -1.68 -2.50 -3.84
CA VAL A 45 -2.27 -3.13 -2.65
C VAL A 45 -1.85 -2.36 -1.39
N ILE A 46 -0.55 -2.11 -1.23
CA ILE A 46 -0.01 -1.37 -0.10
C ILE A 46 -0.55 0.06 -0.06
N ARG A 47 -0.60 0.77 -1.20
CA ARG A 47 -1.14 2.14 -1.27
C ARG A 47 -2.59 2.19 -0.76
N ARG A 48 -3.46 1.30 -1.23
CA ARG A 48 -4.87 1.26 -0.79
C ARG A 48 -5.00 0.88 0.68
N ALA A 49 -4.16 -0.01 1.19
CA ALA A 49 -4.13 -0.35 2.61
C ALA A 49 -3.76 0.86 3.47
N ILE A 50 -2.74 1.63 3.05
CA ILE A 50 -2.34 2.87 3.72
C ILE A 50 -3.48 3.90 3.69
N GLU A 51 -4.11 4.11 2.53
CA GLU A 51 -5.23 5.06 2.37
C GLU A 51 -6.41 4.70 3.27
N HIS A 52 -6.80 3.42 3.27
CA HIS A 52 -7.89 2.93 4.12
C HIS A 52 -7.59 3.11 5.60
N TYR A 53 -6.37 2.79 6.02
CA TYR A 53 -5.97 2.93 7.42
C TYR A 53 -5.82 4.39 7.85
N ALA A 54 -5.33 5.27 6.96
CA ALA A 54 -5.26 6.70 7.21
C ALA A 54 -6.66 7.32 7.39
N ASP A 55 -7.61 6.93 6.54
CA ASP A 55 -9.02 7.34 6.66
C ASP A 55 -9.65 6.86 7.98
N PHE A 56 -9.43 5.58 8.33
CA PHE A 56 -9.85 5.02 9.61
C PHE A 56 -9.29 5.79 10.82
N LEU A 57 -8.03 6.24 10.74
CA LEU A 57 -7.38 7.04 11.78
C LEU A 57 -7.71 8.54 11.72
N GLY A 58 -8.44 9.01 10.69
CA GLY A 58 -8.70 10.44 10.47
C GLY A 58 -7.46 11.25 10.07
N VAL A 59 -6.40 10.60 9.57
CA VAL A 59 -5.16 11.25 9.14
C VAL A 59 -5.34 11.80 7.73
N LYS A 60 -5.26 13.13 7.59
CA LYS A 60 -5.28 13.81 6.30
C LYS A 60 -3.91 14.40 5.99
N LEU A 61 -3.54 14.40 4.71
CA LEU A 61 -2.39 15.19 4.26
C LEU A 61 -2.74 16.67 4.48
N THR A 62 -2.08 17.31 5.44
CA THR A 62 -2.12 18.76 5.58
C THR A 62 -1.50 19.33 4.31
N ALA A 63 -2.33 19.93 3.45
CA ALA A 63 -1.85 20.65 2.27
C ALA A 63 -0.87 21.73 2.76
N LYS A 64 0.42 21.56 2.45
CA LYS A 64 1.36 22.66 2.56
C LYS A 64 1.05 23.60 1.40
N ASN A 65 0.47 24.75 1.72
CA ASN A 65 0.54 25.94 0.86
C ASN A 65 2.01 26.34 0.66
#